data_AF-A0A534NUW6-F1
#
_entry.id   AF-A0A534NUW6-F1
#
_cell.length_a   1.000
_cell.length_b   1.000
_cell.length_c   1.000
_cell.angle_alpha   90.00
_cell.angle_beta   90.00
_cell.angle_gamma   90.00
#
_symmetry.space_group_name_H-M   'P 1'
#
loop_
_entity.id
_entity.type
_entity.pdbx_description
1 polymer ?
#
loop_
_entity_poly.entity_id
_entity_poly.type
_entity_poly.pdbx_seq_one_letter_code
_entity_poly.pdbx_strand_id
1 'polypeptide(L)'
;MHEGPPDDLPLAQQWGTLAEDPLASVFRRHFDALKAAHDAQPGEGVLVAAVDGNGLFDAHAHLRLPQTGIAHLIVGRHERCDFVLSRDSDVSLRHVLIRATRTPKGKIHLRAIDLRSRLGLLSEEGRRCEAVASKGP
;
A
#
# COMPACT_ATOMS: atom_id res chain seq x y z
N MET A 1 -19.65 37.28 6.68
CA MET A 1 -18.35 36.58 6.61
C MET A 1 -18.49 35.35 7.50
N HIS A 2 -18.69 34.18 6.90
CA HIS A 2 -18.90 32.94 7.63
C HIS A 2 -17.54 32.22 7.62
N GLU A 3 -16.86 32.21 8.75
CA GLU A 3 -15.66 31.40 8.93
C GLU A 3 -16.07 29.94 8.85
N GLY A 4 -15.65 29.25 7.79
CA GLY A 4 -15.75 27.80 7.70
C GLY A 4 -14.90 27.15 8.80
N PRO A 5 -15.21 25.91 9.21
CA PRO A 5 -14.37 25.21 10.17
C PRO A 5 -12.94 25.07 9.60
N PRO A 6 -11.89 25.07 10.45
CA PRO A 6 -10.52 24.92 9.99
C PRO A 6 -10.36 23.60 9.24
N ASP A 7 -9.91 23.67 7.98
CA ASP A 7 -9.68 22.53 7.05
C ASP A 7 -8.62 21.52 7.54
N ASP A 8 -8.00 21.78 8.69
CA ASP A 8 -6.86 21.05 9.25
C ASP A 8 -7.17 20.33 10.57
N LEU A 9 -8.40 19.84 10.77
CA LEU A 9 -8.54 18.68 11.65
C LEU A 9 -7.72 17.54 11.00
N PRO A 10 -6.71 16.96 11.67
CA PRO A 10 -5.89 15.97 11.02
C PRO A 10 -6.78 14.77 10.70
N LEU A 11 -7.06 14.51 9.43
CA LEU A 11 -7.71 13.26 8.97
C LEU A 11 -6.97 12.02 9.48
N ALA A 12 -5.68 12.15 9.79
CA ALA A 12 -4.90 11.16 10.51
C ALA A 12 -5.53 10.74 11.86
N GLN A 13 -6.27 11.63 12.53
CA GLN A 13 -6.91 11.38 13.81
C GLN A 13 -8.23 10.59 13.66
N GLN A 14 -8.95 10.72 12.53
CA GLN A 14 -10.09 9.85 12.19
C GLN A 14 -9.66 8.43 11.83
N TRP A 15 -8.42 8.25 11.36
CA TRP A 15 -7.83 6.95 11.04
C TRP A 15 -7.04 6.34 12.19
N GLY A 16 -6.75 7.10 13.26
CA GLY A 16 -6.20 6.56 14.50
C GLY A 16 -7.10 5.50 15.16
N THR A 17 -8.37 5.46 14.77
CA THR A 17 -9.38 4.46 15.13
C THR A 17 -9.55 3.31 14.11
N LEU A 18 -8.90 3.36 12.94
CA LEU A 18 -9.11 2.40 11.83
C LEU A 18 -8.26 1.12 11.89
N ALA A 19 -7.68 0.79 13.04
CA ALA A 19 -7.11 -0.53 13.27
C ALA A 19 -7.55 -1.08 14.63
N GLU A 20 -8.86 -1.19 14.86
CA GLU A 20 -9.34 -2.12 15.90
C GLU A 20 -8.91 -3.56 15.58
N ASP A 21 -8.73 -3.87 14.29
CA ASP A 21 -8.22 -5.16 13.83
C ASP A 21 -6.74 -5.03 13.43
N PRO A 22 -5.80 -5.69 14.13
CA PRO A 22 -4.38 -5.65 13.78
C PRO A 22 -4.16 -6.08 12.33
N LEU A 23 -3.19 -5.49 11.63
CA LEU A 23 -2.83 -5.84 10.24
C LEU A 23 -2.63 -7.36 10.05
N ALA A 24 -2.08 -8.02 11.06
CA ALA A 24 -1.91 -9.48 11.11
C ALA A 24 -3.24 -10.27 11.07
N SER A 25 -4.30 -9.74 11.65
CA SER A 25 -5.63 -10.35 11.64
C SER A 25 -6.29 -10.23 10.27
N VAL A 26 -6.22 -9.04 9.66
CA VAL A 26 -6.65 -8.81 8.26
C VAL A 26 -5.91 -9.75 7.32
N PHE A 27 -4.57 -9.84 7.46
CA PHE A 27 -3.76 -10.76 6.66
C PHE A 27 -4.21 -12.22 6.83
N ARG A 28 -4.43 -12.69 8.06
CA ARG A 28 -4.88 -14.07 8.33
C ARG A 28 -6.25 -14.36 7.73
N ARG A 29 -7.19 -13.41 7.82
CA ARG A 29 -8.55 -13.54 7.26
C ARG A 29 -8.52 -13.74 5.75
N HIS A 30 -7.61 -13.05 5.05
CA HIS A 30 -7.51 -13.10 3.60
C HIS A 30 -6.41 -14.04 3.09
N PHE A 31 -5.75 -14.79 3.97
CA PHE A 31 -4.54 -15.53 3.61
C PHE A 31 -4.76 -16.48 2.42
N ASP A 32 -5.87 -17.22 2.39
CA ASP A 32 -6.15 -18.14 1.29
C ASP A 32 -6.36 -17.42 -0.05
N ALA A 33 -7.04 -16.27 -0.04
CA ALA A 33 -7.23 -15.45 -1.23
C ALA A 33 -5.92 -14.80 -1.69
N LEU A 34 -5.12 -14.29 -0.75
CA LEU A 34 -3.79 -13.72 -1.02
C LEU A 34 -2.85 -14.79 -1.59
N LYS A 35 -2.87 -16.00 -1.01
CA LYS A 35 -2.08 -17.14 -1.49
C LYS A 35 -2.52 -17.56 -2.89
N ALA A 36 -3.82 -17.68 -3.15
CA ALA A 36 -4.33 -18.02 -4.47
C ALA A 36 -3.94 -16.96 -5.52
N ALA A 37 -4.06 -15.67 -5.18
CA ALA A 37 -3.64 -14.59 -6.07
C ALA A 37 -2.12 -14.64 -6.33
N HIS A 38 -1.31 -14.82 -5.29
CA HIS A 38 0.14 -14.99 -5.39
C HIS A 38 0.52 -16.17 -6.30
N ASP A 39 -0.06 -17.35 -6.07
CA ASP A 39 0.28 -18.59 -6.77
C ASP A 39 -0.21 -18.60 -8.24
N ALA A 40 -1.17 -17.75 -8.59
CA ALA A 40 -1.66 -17.60 -9.95
C ALA A 40 -0.66 -16.91 -10.90
N GLN A 41 0.40 -16.27 -10.39
CA GLN A 41 1.38 -15.61 -11.24
C GLN A 41 2.61 -16.49 -11.52
N PRO A 42 3.00 -16.64 -12.80
CA PRO A 42 4.24 -17.32 -13.12
C PRO A 42 5.44 -16.42 -12.76
N GLY A 43 6.24 -16.87 -11.81
CA GLY A 43 7.56 -16.31 -11.49
C GLY A 43 7.64 -15.56 -10.16
N GLU A 44 8.87 -15.19 -9.80
CA GLU A 44 9.17 -14.51 -8.54
C GLU A 44 8.60 -13.09 -8.54
N GLY A 45 7.88 -12.72 -7.48
CA GLY A 45 7.16 -11.47 -7.44
C GLY A 45 6.76 -11.06 -6.02
N VAL A 46 6.17 -9.87 -5.93
CA VAL A 46 5.54 -9.36 -4.73
C VAL A 46 4.08 -9.07 -5.04
N LEU A 47 3.18 -9.70 -4.28
CA LEU A 47 1.77 -9.38 -4.29
C LEU A 47 1.56 -8.08 -3.50
N VAL A 48 0.85 -7.13 -4.10
CA VAL A 48 0.35 -5.93 -3.42
C VAL A 48 -1.17 -6.04 -3.39
N ALA A 49 -1.74 -6.03 -2.19
CA ALA A 49 -3.18 -6.20 -1.95
C ALA A 49 -3.76 -4.94 -1.33
N ALA A 50 -4.96 -4.56 -1.77
CA ALA A 50 -5.77 -3.52 -1.14
C ALA A 50 -6.93 -4.18 -0.39
N VAL A 51 -7.06 -3.82 0.88
CA VAL A 51 -8.20 -4.19 1.73
C VAL A 51 -8.78 -2.89 2.25
N ASP A 52 -10.09 -2.71 2.11
CA ASP A 52 -10.76 -1.50 2.57
C ASP A 52 -10.95 -1.49 4.10
N GLY A 53 -11.46 -0.37 4.64
CA GLY A 53 -11.72 -0.23 6.08
C GLY A 53 -12.78 -1.18 6.65
N ASN A 54 -13.56 -1.86 5.80
CA ASN A 54 -14.53 -2.87 6.21
C ASN A 54 -13.92 -4.29 6.19
N GLY A 55 -12.65 -4.43 5.80
CA GLY A 55 -12.01 -5.72 5.62
C GLY A 55 -12.41 -6.44 4.32
N LEU A 56 -12.87 -5.71 3.31
CA LEU A 56 -13.11 -6.27 1.98
C LEU A 56 -11.80 -6.25 1.18
N PHE A 57 -11.39 -7.41 0.66
CA PHE A 57 -10.31 -7.50 -0.33
C PHE A 57 -10.77 -6.92 -1.66
N ASP A 58 -10.43 -5.66 -1.91
CA ASP A 58 -10.92 -4.87 -3.06
C ASP A 58 -10.19 -5.25 -4.35
N ALA A 59 -8.85 -5.30 -4.29
CA ALA A 59 -8.05 -5.56 -5.48
C ALA A 59 -6.61 -5.98 -5.14
N HIS A 60 -5.87 -6.45 -6.15
CA HIS A 60 -4.45 -6.72 -6.04
C HIS A 60 -3.68 -6.44 -7.33
N ALA A 61 -2.37 -6.30 -7.19
CA ALA A 61 -1.42 -6.17 -8.28
C ALA A 61 -0.17 -7.01 -7.98
N HIS A 62 0.60 -7.33 -9.03
CA HIS A 62 1.82 -8.11 -8.91
C HIS A 62 3.03 -7.35 -9.42
N LEU A 63 3.99 -7.13 -8.53
CA LEU A 63 5.28 -6.59 -8.87
C LEU A 63 6.24 -7.73 -9.21
N ARG A 64 6.43 -8.00 -10.51
CA ARG A 64 7.43 -8.97 -10.96
C ARG A 64 8.84 -8.54 -10.58
N LEU A 65 9.61 -9.45 -9.98
CA LEU A 65 10.96 -9.16 -9.56
C LEU A 65 11.94 -9.40 -10.72
N PRO A 66 12.83 -8.43 -11.01
CA PRO A 66 13.81 -8.61 -12.06
C PRO A 66 14.94 -9.51 -11.55
N GLN A 67 15.69 -10.10 -12.49
CA GLN A 67 16.90 -10.87 -12.16
C GLN A 67 17.98 -9.97 -11.53
N THR A 68 18.01 -8.68 -11.87
CA THR A 68 18.88 -7.65 -11.28
C THR A 68 18.17 -6.29 -11.28
N GLY A 69 18.56 -5.39 -10.38
CA GLY A 69 18.10 -4.01 -10.41
C GLY A 69 16.77 -3.76 -9.68
N ILE A 70 15.94 -2.89 -10.27
CA ILE A 70 14.77 -2.30 -9.61
C ILE A 70 13.50 -2.63 -10.40
N ALA A 71 12.45 -3.02 -9.70
CA ALA A 71 11.08 -2.98 -10.19
C ALA A 71 10.24 -2.06 -9.30
N HIS A 72 9.21 -1.45 -9.87
CA HIS A 72 8.29 -0.62 -9.11
C HIS A 72 6.87 -0.69 -9.65
N LEU A 73 5.92 -0.29 -8.81
CA LEU A 73 4.54 0.03 -9.19
C LEU A 73 4.09 1.29 -8.45
N ILE A 74 3.23 2.08 -9.07
CA ILE A 74 2.56 3.23 -8.49
C ILE A 74 1.12 2.84 -8.17
N VAL A 75 0.71 3.09 -6.93
CA VAL A 75 -0.68 2.94 -6.48
C VAL A 75 -1.34 4.32 -6.46
N GLY A 76 -2.56 4.43 -6.95
CA GLY A 76 -3.32 5.67 -6.91
C GLY A 76 -4.69 5.57 -7.58
N ARG A 77 -5.43 6.67 -7.60
CA ARG A 77 -6.74 6.74 -8.27
C ARG A 77 -6.65 6.97 -9.77
N HIS A 78 -5.52 7.47 -10.28
CA HIS A 78 -5.39 7.79 -11.70
C HIS A 78 -5.23 6.52 -12.53
N GLU A 79 -5.92 6.42 -13.67
CA GLU A 79 -5.89 5.27 -14.59
C GLU A 79 -4.50 4.94 -15.18
N ARG A 80 -3.53 5.85 -15.03
CA ARG A 80 -2.13 5.66 -15.44
C ARG A 80 -1.25 5.08 -14.31
N CYS A 81 -1.84 4.76 -13.16
CA CYS A 81 -1.14 4.02 -12.11
C CYS A 81 -1.12 2.53 -12.47
N ASP A 82 -0.10 1.84 -11.98
CA ASP A 82 0.04 0.39 -12.16
C ASP A 82 -0.97 -0.39 -11.33
N PHE A 83 -1.38 0.17 -10.18
CA PHE A 83 -2.43 -0.36 -9.32
C PHE A 83 -3.47 0.72 -9.00
N VAL A 84 -4.64 0.62 -9.61
CA VAL A 84 -5.67 1.66 -9.58
C VAL A 84 -6.71 1.36 -8.50
N LEU A 85 -6.85 2.24 -7.52
CA LEU A 85 -7.87 2.18 -6.46
C LEU A 85 -8.92 3.27 -6.68
N SER A 86 -9.67 3.17 -7.77
CA SER A 86 -10.56 4.26 -8.25
C SER A 86 -11.75 4.57 -7.34
N ARG A 87 -12.16 3.62 -6.49
CA ARG A 87 -13.32 3.74 -5.58
C ARG A 87 -13.00 4.48 -4.29
N ASP A 88 -11.73 4.55 -3.91
CA ASP A 88 -11.28 5.16 -2.66
C ASP A 88 -10.97 6.65 -2.88
N SER A 89 -11.91 7.52 -2.50
CA SER A 89 -11.76 8.98 -2.65
C SER A 89 -10.60 9.58 -1.85
N ASP A 90 -10.16 8.88 -0.81
CA ASP A 90 -9.12 9.30 0.12
C ASP A 90 -7.71 9.01 -0.42
N VAL A 91 -7.57 7.98 -1.26
CA VAL A 91 -6.37 7.74 -2.06
C VAL A 91 -6.09 8.93 -2.98
N SER A 92 -4.82 9.28 -3.18
CA SER A 92 -4.42 10.38 -4.09
C SER A 92 -4.31 9.88 -5.53
N LEU A 93 -4.28 10.79 -6.51
CA LEU A 93 -4.13 10.41 -7.93
C LEU A 93 -2.91 9.52 -8.17
N ARG A 94 -1.79 9.87 -7.52
CA ARG A 94 -0.62 9.00 -7.29
C ARG A 94 -0.34 9.07 -5.80
N HIS A 95 -0.48 7.95 -5.11
CA HIS A 95 -0.48 7.93 -3.65
C HIS A 95 0.82 7.35 -3.11
N VAL A 96 1.19 6.14 -3.53
CA VAL A 96 2.40 5.46 -3.03
C VAL A 96 3.16 4.78 -4.17
N LEU A 97 4.49 4.83 -4.11
CA LEU A 97 5.39 4.03 -4.92
C LEU A 97 5.80 2.78 -4.14
N ILE A 98 5.51 1.60 -4.68
CA ILE A 98 6.06 0.35 -4.18
C ILE A 98 7.27 0.02 -5.03
N ARG A 99 8.43 -0.17 -4.40
CA ARG A 99 9.70 -0.48 -5.05
C ARG A 99 10.29 -1.74 -4.49
N ALA A 100 10.66 -2.66 -5.37
CA ALA A 100 11.50 -3.80 -5.06
C ALA A 100 12.89 -3.60 -5.68
N THR A 101 13.94 -3.91 -4.93
CA THR A 101 15.32 -3.85 -5.40
C THR A 101 15.99 -5.17 -5.11
N ARG A 102 16.50 -5.83 -6.15
CA ARG A 102 17.38 -6.99 -5.98
C ARG A 102 18.82 -6.51 -5.87
N THR A 103 19.42 -6.75 -4.71
CA THR A 103 20.84 -6.45 -4.46
C THR A 103 21.75 -7.40 -5.26
N PRO A 104 23.04 -7.05 -5.47
CA PRO A 104 24.00 -7.97 -6.10
C PRO A 104 24.15 -9.33 -5.38
N LYS A 105 23.80 -9.39 -4.10
CA LYS A 105 23.80 -10.64 -3.30
C LYS A 105 22.47 -11.41 -3.38
N GLY A 106 21.58 -11.05 -4.30
CA GLY A 106 20.28 -11.68 -4.50
C GLY A 106 19.17 -11.28 -3.52
N LYS A 107 19.48 -10.55 -2.44
CA LYS A 107 18.49 -10.10 -1.45
C LYS A 107 17.50 -9.11 -2.05
N ILE A 108 16.24 -9.22 -1.65
CA ILE A 108 15.16 -8.30 -2.04
C ILE A 108 14.95 -7.26 -0.94
N HIS A 109 15.00 -5.99 -1.31
CA HIS A 109 14.57 -4.89 -0.46
C HIS A 109 13.28 -4.31 -0.99
N LEU A 110 12.25 -4.27 -0.14
CA LEU A 110 10.97 -3.67 -0.46
C LEU A 110 10.85 -2.31 0.21
N ARG A 111 10.30 -1.33 -0.50
CA ARG A 111 9.93 -0.02 0.07
C ARG A 111 8.58 0.42 -0.46
N ALA A 112 7.72 0.89 0.44
CA ALA A 112 6.58 1.74 0.12
C ALA A 112 6.99 3.19 0.39
N ILE A 113 6.79 4.11 -0.54
CA ILE A 113 7.21 5.50 -0.46
C ILE A 113 6.01 6.39 -0.76
N ASP A 114 5.61 7.24 0.19
CA ASP A 114 4.55 8.22 -0.01
C ASP A 114 4.93 9.20 -1.12
N LEU A 115 4.05 9.40 -2.09
CA LEU A 115 4.27 10.33 -3.21
C LEU A 115 3.76 11.74 -2.88
N ARG A 116 3.94 12.14 -1.61
CA ARG A 116 3.39 13.38 -1.03
C ARG A 116 1.88 13.41 -1.15
N SER A 117 1.24 12.29 -0.79
CA SER A 117 -0.20 12.20 -0.82
C SER A 117 -0.82 13.06 0.30
N ARG A 118 -2.11 13.40 0.15
CA ARG A 118 -2.83 14.23 1.13
C ARG A 118 -2.85 13.58 2.51
N LEU A 119 -3.30 12.32 2.56
CA LEU A 119 -3.39 11.54 3.80
C LEU A 119 -2.03 11.02 4.28
N GLY A 120 -1.09 10.78 3.36
CA GLY A 120 0.19 10.15 3.64
C GLY A 120 0.10 8.64 3.74
N LEU A 121 1.24 8.00 3.94
CA LEU A 121 1.37 6.60 4.33
C LEU A 121 1.39 6.52 5.86
N LEU A 122 0.59 5.63 6.46
CA LEU A 122 0.53 5.47 7.92
C LEU A 122 1.21 4.14 8.34
N SER A 123 1.90 4.14 9.49
CA SER A 123 2.38 2.92 10.13
C SER A 123 1.23 2.18 10.83
N GLU A 124 1.52 0.97 11.34
CA GLU A 124 0.55 0.20 12.14
C GLU A 124 0.11 0.94 13.41
N GLU A 125 0.91 1.88 13.91
CA GLU A 125 0.54 2.75 15.03
C GLU A 125 -0.15 4.05 14.59
N GLY A 126 -0.58 4.15 13.33
CA GLY A 126 -1.24 5.32 12.77
C GLY A 126 -0.32 6.53 12.52
N ARG A 127 1.00 6.36 12.65
CA ARG A 127 1.95 7.47 12.46
C ARG A 127 2.26 7.68 10.99
N ARG A 128 2.20 8.94 10.54
CA ARG A 128 2.58 9.31 9.18
C ARG A 128 4.06 9.00 8.91
N CYS A 129 4.32 8.40 7.77
CA CYS A 129 5.64 7.95 7.32
C CYS A 129 5.88 8.43 5.90
N GLU A 130 7.13 8.84 5.60
CA GLU A 130 7.55 9.11 4.21
C GLU A 130 7.79 7.80 3.45
N ALA A 131 8.25 6.76 4.16
CA ALA A 131 8.47 5.44 3.61
C ALA A 131 8.42 4.35 4.68
N VAL A 132 7.98 3.16 4.27
CA VAL A 132 8.10 1.91 5.03
C VAL A 132 9.03 0.98 4.26
N ALA A 133 9.94 0.30 4.94
CA ALA A 133 10.89 -0.61 4.32
C ALA A 133 10.84 -1.99 4.96
N SER A 134 10.88 -3.03 4.13
CA SER A 134 11.07 -4.42 4.54
C SER A 134 12.35 -4.96 3.91
N LYS A 135 13.15 -5.68 4.70
CA LYS A 135 14.38 -6.35 4.23
C LYS A 135 14.13 -7.80 3.82
N GLY A 136 12.87 -8.26 3.87
CA GLY A 136 12.55 -9.69 3.84
C GLY A 136 13.15 -10.44 5.04
N PRO A 137 12.79 -11.71 5.22
CA PRO A 137 13.62 -12.65 5.99
C PRO A 137 15.01 -12.84 5.35
#